data_AF-A0A3D4RMX8-F1
#
_entry.id   AF-A0A3D4RMX8-F1
#
_cell.length_a   1.000
_cell.length_b   1.000
_cell.length_c   1.000
_cell.angle_alpha   90.00
_cell.angle_beta   90.00
_cell.angle_gamma   90.00
#
_symmetry.space_group_name_H-M   'P 1'
#
loop_
_entity.id
_entity.type
_entity.pdbx_description
1 polymer ?
#
loop_
_entity_poly.entity_id
_entity_poly.type
_entity_poly.pdbx_seq_one_letter_code
_entity_poly.pdbx_strand_id
1 'polypeptide(L)' 'VKDLIRLRRSEMALIYGDYIPVYVDDDVLCFDRTYMNRTIRVILNKGEKRKHLDCLNIDIEPLSYRIIQ' A
#
# COMPACT_ATOMS: atom_id res chain seq x y z
N VAL A 1 9.80 -5.82 -10.97
CA VAL A 1 8.54 -5.71 -11.75
C VAL A 1 7.79 -7.04 -11.87
N LYS A 2 8.43 -8.16 -12.27
CA LYS A 2 7.75 -9.47 -12.41
C LYS A 2 7.03 -9.93 -11.12
N ASP A 3 7.64 -9.73 -9.96
CA ASP A 3 7.06 -10.16 -8.68
C ASP A 3 5.83 -9.35 -8.29
N LEU A 4 5.83 -8.03 -8.55
CA LEU A 4 4.65 -7.17 -8.36
C LEU A 4 3.48 -7.57 -9.29
N ILE A 5 3.77 -7.96 -10.52
CA ILE A 5 2.74 -8.47 -11.45
C ILE A 5 2.17 -9.79 -10.92
N ARG A 6 3.03 -10.70 -10.42
CA ARG A 6 2.58 -11.96 -9.81
C ARG A 6 1.71 -11.70 -8.58
N LEU A 7 2.14 -10.81 -7.69
CA LEU A 7 1.40 -10.42 -6.50
C LEU A 7 0.02 -9.82 -6.84
N ARG A 8 -0.04 -8.91 -7.81
CA ARG A 8 -1.31 -8.35 -8.28
C ARG A 8 -2.24 -9.45 -8.81
N ARG A 9 -1.72 -10.45 -9.52
CA ARG A 9 -2.51 -11.56 -10.07
C ARG A 9 -2.98 -12.56 -9.02
N SER A 10 -2.24 -12.72 -7.91
CA SER A 10 -2.62 -13.63 -6.82
C SER A 10 -3.67 -13.06 -5.87
N GLU A 11 -3.91 -11.75 -5.89
CA GLU A 11 -4.83 -11.07 -4.96
C GLU A 11 -5.93 -10.32 -5.70
N MET A 12 -7.16 -10.84 -5.66
CA MET A 12 -8.30 -10.23 -6.36
C MET A 12 -8.59 -8.80 -5.92
N ALA A 13 -8.36 -8.45 -4.65
CA ALA A 13 -8.53 -7.10 -4.16
C ALA A 13 -7.59 -6.10 -4.86
N LEU A 14 -6.36 -6.49 -5.22
CA LEU A 14 -5.44 -5.62 -5.98
C LEU A 14 -5.88 -5.41 -7.44
N ILE A 15 -6.69 -6.33 -7.99
CA ILE A 15 -7.21 -6.24 -9.36
C ILE A 15 -8.52 -5.44 -9.38
N TYR A 16 -9.49 -5.84 -8.57
CA TYR A 16 -10.89 -5.39 -8.66
C TYR A 16 -11.36 -4.61 -7.45
N GLY A 17 -10.57 -4.54 -6.37
CA GLY A 17 -11.01 -3.91 -5.14
C GLY A 17 -11.19 -2.41 -5.28
N ASP A 18 -12.16 -1.89 -4.54
CA ASP A 18 -12.41 -0.47 -4.39
C ASP A 18 -11.20 0.20 -3.74
N TYR A 19 -10.91 1.42 -4.17
CA TYR A 19 -9.82 2.22 -3.64
C TYR A 19 -10.32 3.09 -2.48
N ILE A 20 -9.69 2.96 -1.33
CA ILE A 20 -10.02 3.75 -0.13
C ILE A 20 -8.74 4.44 0.37
N PRO A 21 -8.61 5.76 0.28
CA PRO A 21 -7.44 6.46 0.81
C PRO A 21 -7.42 6.37 2.35
N VAL A 22 -6.26 6.04 2.92
CA VAL A 22 -6.07 5.91 4.37
C VAL A 22 -5.18 7.04 4.89
N TYR A 23 -4.10 7.33 4.16
CA TYR A 23 -3.19 8.43 4.48
C TYR A 23 -2.50 8.90 3.20
N VAL A 24 -2.42 10.21 3.01
CA VAL A 24 -1.73 10.80 1.85
C VAL A 24 -0.98 12.03 2.33
N ASP A 25 0.30 12.09 2.00
CA ASP A 25 1.09 13.32 2.04
C ASP A 25 1.94 13.44 0.75
N ASP A 26 2.84 14.42 0.70
CA ASP A 26 3.69 14.66 -0.46
C ASP A 26 4.52 13.43 -0.87
N ASP A 27 5.06 12.71 0.13
CA ASP A 27 5.96 11.58 -0.08
C ASP A 27 5.26 10.22 0.03
N VAL A 28 4.23 10.08 0.86
CA VAL A 28 3.61 8.80 1.19
C VAL A 28 2.19 8.71 0.64
N LEU A 29 1.90 7.58 0.00
CA LEU A 29 0.57 7.19 -0.41
C LEU A 29 0.19 5.89 0.28
N CYS A 30 -0.82 5.92 1.14
CA CYS A 30 -1.39 4.76 1.80
C CYS A 30 -2.87 4.63 1.48
N PHE A 31 -3.27 3.46 0.98
CA PHE A 31 -4.64 3.17 0.61
C PHE A 31 -4.96 1.69 0.78
N ASP A 32 -6.23 1.43 1.00
CA ASP A 32 -6.78 0.09 1.01
C ASP A 32 -7.37 -0.25 -0.36
N ARG A 33 -7.22 -1.51 -0.73
CA ARG A 33 -7.95 -2.15 -1.82
C ARG A 33 -8.86 -3.19 -1.20
N THR A 34 -10.17 -2.97 -1.26
CA THR A 34 -11.16 -3.87 -0.65
C THR A 34 -12.01 -4.52 -1.72
N TYR A 35 -12.07 -5.85 -1.69
CA TYR A 35 -12.95 -6.63 -2.56
C TYR A 35 -13.60 -7.74 -1.75
N MET A 36 -14.94 -7.71 -1.66
CA MET A 36 -15.71 -8.59 -0.77
C MET A 36 -15.17 -8.49 0.67
N ASN A 37 -14.84 -9.61 1.30
CA ASN A 37 -14.35 -9.66 2.68
C ASN A 37 -12.82 -9.58 2.79
N ARG A 38 -12.12 -9.14 1.74
CA ARG A 38 -10.65 -9.05 1.73
C ARG A 38 -10.20 -7.62 1.49
N THR A 39 -9.38 -7.12 2.40
CA THR A 39 -8.79 -5.79 2.34
C THR A 39 -7.29 -5.91 2.30
N ILE A 40 -6.65 -5.24 1.35
CA ILE A 40 -5.20 -5.17 1.25
C ILE A 40 -4.78 -3.71 1.36
N ARG A 41 -3.94 -3.41 2.35
CA ARG A 41 -3.36 -2.08 2.52
C ARG A 41 -2.06 -1.97 1.75
N VAL A 42 -1.95 -0.95 0.93
CA VAL A 42 -0.75 -0.62 0.16
C VAL A 42 -0.20 0.69 0.69
N ILE A 43 1.08 0.69 1.05
CA ILE A 43 1.81 1.86 1.54
C ILE A 43 2.99 2.07 0.59
N LEU A 44 3.10 3.26 0.00
CA LEU A 44 4.20 3.67 -0.88
C LEU A 44 4.89 4.87 -0.25
N ASN A 45 6.21 4.82 -0.12
CA ASN A 45 7.03 5.98 0.17
C ASN A 45 7.80 6.37 -1.09
N LYS A 46 7.38 7.47 -1.71
CA LYS A 46 7.99 8.09 -2.88
C LYS A 46 9.08 9.10 -2.49
N GLY A 47 9.20 9.43 -1.21
CA GLY A 47 10.20 10.36 -0.70
C GLY A 47 11.56 9.71 -0.49
N GLU A 48 12.57 10.55 -0.32
CA GLU A 48 13.96 10.15 -0.10
C GLU A 48 14.29 9.91 1.39
N LYS A 49 13.32 10.11 2.28
CA LYS A 49 13.48 9.92 3.73
C LYS A 49 12.56 8.81 4.24
N ARG A 50 13.05 8.08 5.24
CA ARG A 50 12.21 7.20 6.05
C ARG A 50 11.10 8.01 6.70
N LYS A 51 9.89 7.47 6.69
CA LYS A 51 8.73 8.07 7.36
C LYS A 51 8.09 7.08 8.32
N HIS A 52 7.67 7.60 9.47
CA HIS A 52 6.84 6.91 10.43
C HIS A 52 5.38 7.33 10.22
N LEU A 53 4.47 6.36 10.10
CA LEU A 53 3.04 6.60 9.94
C LEU A 53 2.33 6.36 11.26
N ASP A 54 2.09 7.42 12.03
CA ASP A 54 1.48 7.36 13.37
C ASP A 54 0.14 6.60 13.37
N CYS A 55 -0.69 6.82 12.35
CA CYS A 55 -2.00 6.17 12.23
C CYS A 55 -1.94 4.65 12.01
N LEU A 56 -0.77 4.12 11.64
CA LEU A 56 -0.53 2.71 11.40
C LEU A 56 0.52 2.12 12.34
N ASN A 57 1.23 2.96 13.08
CA ASN A 57 2.42 2.62 13.86
C ASN A 57 3.43 1.80 13.03
N ILE A 58 3.73 2.27 11.82
CA ILE A 58 4.61 1.61 10.85
C ILE A 58 5.64 2.57 10.30
N ASP A 59 6.89 2.11 10.24
CA ASP A 59 7.94 2.74 9.47
C ASP A 59 7.96 2.24 8.02
N ILE A 60 8.19 3.16 7.09
CA ILE A 60 8.42 2.86 5.68
C ILE A 60 9.71 3.51 5.19
N GLU A 61 10.60 2.67 4.65
CA GLU A 61 11.87 3.09 4.08
C GLU A 61 11.66 3.95 2.83
N PRO A 62 12.61 4.85 2.48
CA PRO A 62 12.49 5.69 1.30
C PRO A 62 12.44 4.88 0.00
N LEU A 63 11.75 5.42 -1.00
CA LEU A 63 11.62 4.81 -2.34
C LEU A 63 11.17 3.34 -2.31
N SER A 64 10.33 2.99 -1.34
CA SER A 64 9.91 1.63 -1.06
C SER A 64 8.39 1.49 -0.97
N TYR A 65 7.93 0.25 -0.92
CA TYR A 65 6.52 -0.07 -0.69
C TYR A 65 6.38 -1.17 0.34
N ARG A 66 5.22 -1.18 1.02
CA ARG A 66 4.80 -2.24 1.93
C ARG A 66 3.35 -2.60 1.66
N ILE A 67 3.07 -3.89 1.68
CA ILE A 67 1.71 -4.43 1.50
C ILE A 67 1.35 -5.21 2.75
N ILE A 68 0.17 -4.95 3.30
CA ILE A 68 -0.37 -5.59 4.50
C ILE A 68 -1.69 -6.24 4.10
N GLN A 69 -1.86 -7.51 4.46
CA GLN A 69 -3.00 -8.36 4.08
C GLN A 69 -3.79 -8.78 5.32
#